data_AF-A0A942N256-F1
#
_entry.id   AF-A0A942N256-F1
#
_cell.length_a   1.000
_cell.length_b   1.000
_cell.length_c   1.000
_cell.angle_alpha   90.00
_cell.angle_beta   90.00
_cell.angle_gamma   90.00
#
_symmetry.space_group_name_H-M   'P 1'
#
loop_
_entity.id
_entity.type
_entity.pdbx_description
1 polymer ?
#
loop_
_entity_poly.entity_id
_entity_poly.type
_entity_poly.pdbx_seq_one_letter_code
_entity_poly.pdbx_strand_id
1 'polypeptide(L)' 'MADVRSLVEDSIKKCQSSAADLRTAADRAENIAAKNSFEQAAHELEECVQKCRIALNQLIG' A
#
# COMPACT_ATOMS: atom_id res chain seq x y z
N MET A 1 -6.77 16.89 18.18
CA MET A 1 -6.75 15.47 17.78
C MET A 1 -6.65 15.46 16.26
N ALA A 2 -5.50 15.13 15.69
CA ALA A 2 -5.49 14.73 14.29
C ALA A 2 -6.43 13.53 14.22
N ASP A 3 -7.55 13.68 13.50
CA ASP A 3 -8.60 12.69 13.43
C ASP A 3 -7.96 11.35 13.01
N VAL A 4 -8.25 10.27 13.74
CA VAL A 4 -7.76 8.91 13.44
C VAL A 4 -8.01 8.61 11.97
N ARG A 5 -9.12 9.13 11.42
CA ARG A 5 -9.43 9.13 10.00
C ARG A 5 -8.33 9.73 9.12
N SER A 6 -7.89 10.95 9.42
CA SER A 6 -6.85 11.65 8.66
C SER A 6 -5.53 10.88 8.68
N LEU A 7 -5.16 10.28 9.82
CA LEU A 7 -3.93 9.49 9.94
C LEU A 7 -4.00 8.22 9.07
N VAL A 8 -5.15 7.54 9.05
CA VAL A 8 -5.35 6.34 8.23
C VAL A 8 -5.43 6.70 6.74
N GLU A 9 -6.12 7.77 6.37
CA GLU A 9 -6.18 8.25 4.98
C GLU A 9 -4.80 8.63 4.43
N ASP A 10 -3.96 9.29 5.23
CA ASP A 10 -2.57 9.59 4.86
C ASP A 10 -1.73 8.32 4.74
N SER A 11 -1.94 7.34 5.61
CA SER A 11 -1.25 6.05 5.55
C SER A 11 -1.64 5.27 4.29
N ILE A 12 -2.92 5.28 3.92
CA ILE A 12 -3.41 4.70 2.66
C ILE A 12 -2.69 5.33 1.46
N LYS A 13 -2.60 6.66 1.39
CA LYS A 13 -1.92 7.35 0.28
C LYS A 13 -0.44 6.96 0.18
N LYS A 14 0.24 6.84 1.32
CA LYS A 14 1.65 6.40 1.38
C LYS A 14 1.80 4.97 0.87
N CYS A 15 0.98 4.03 1.35
CA CYS A 15 0.99 2.65 0.87
C CYS A 15 0.72 2.55 -0.64
N GLN A 16 -0.25 3.31 -1.16
CA GLN A 16 -0.54 3.35 -2.60
C GLN A 16 0.64 3.87 -3.42
N SER A 17 1.31 4.92 -2.94
CA SER A 17 2.49 5.50 -3.61
C SER A 17 3.65 4.50 -3.59
N SER A 18 3.94 3.89 -2.43
CA SER A 18 4.99 2.89 -2.30
C SER A 18 4.72 1.63 -3.13
N ALA A 19 3.46 1.18 -3.25
CA ALA A 19 3.11 0.07 -4.12
C ALA A 19 3.39 0.39 -5.60
N ALA A 20 3.07 1.61 -6.05
CA ALA A 20 3.36 2.06 -7.41
C ALA A 20 4.88 2.14 -7.67
N ASP A 21 5.66 2.65 -6.72
CA ASP A 21 7.12 2.71 -6.81
C ASP A 21 7.72 1.30 -6.87
N LEU A 22 7.22 0.36 -6.06
CA LEU A 22 7.68 -1.03 -6.05
C LEU A 22 7.32 -1.76 -7.35
N ARG A 23 6.14 -1.54 -7.92
CA ARG A 23 5.81 -2.07 -9.26
C ARG A 23 6.75 -1.51 -10.33
N THR A 24 7.03 -0.21 -10.27
CA THR A 24 8.00 0.43 -11.19
C THR A 24 9.41 -0.16 -11.01
N ALA A 25 9.82 -0.46 -9.77
CA ALA A 25 11.09 -1.12 -9.49
C ALA A 25 11.11 -2.57 -10.01
N ALA A 26 10.01 -3.30 -9.87
CA ALA A 26 9.85 -4.65 -10.40
C ALA A 26 9.98 -4.68 -11.93
N ASP A 27 9.34 -3.73 -12.62
CA ASP A 27 9.39 -3.62 -14.08
C ASP A 27 10.81 -3.31 -14.61
N ARG A 28 11.63 -2.66 -13.79
CA ARG A 28 13.03 -2.31 -14.12
C ARG A 28 14.04 -3.35 -13.62
N ALA A 29 13.62 -4.30 -12.80
CA ALA A 29 14.52 -5.29 -12.22
C ALA A 29 14.86 -6.39 -13.24
N GLU A 30 16.14 -6.51 -13.59
CA GLU A 30 16.62 -7.62 -14.43
C GLU A 30 16.71 -8.94 -13.66
N ASN A 31 16.85 -8.87 -12.33
CA ASN A 31 16.87 -10.04 -11.47
C ASN A 31 15.43 -10.50 -11.17
N ILE A 32 15.07 -11.70 -11.64
CA ILE A 32 13.74 -12.29 -11.47
C ILE A 32 13.35 -12.43 -9.99
N ALA A 33 14.27 -12.80 -9.11
CA ALA A 33 13.98 -12.92 -7.69
C ALA A 33 13.65 -11.54 -7.08
N ALA A 34 14.43 -10.51 -7.41
CA ALA A 34 14.16 -9.14 -6.96
C ALA A 34 12.83 -8.62 -7.52
N LYS A 35 12.55 -8.86 -8.81
CA LYS A 35 11.27 -8.54 -9.44
C LYS A 35 10.11 -9.14 -8.64
N ASN A 36 10.14 -10.45 -8.41
CA ASN A 36 9.09 -11.15 -7.68
C ASN A 36 8.93 -10.62 -6.25
N SER A 37 10.04 -10.30 -5.56
CA SER A 37 9.99 -9.71 -4.22
C SER A 37 9.34 -8.32 -4.23
N PHE A 38 9.61 -7.48 -5.22
CA PHE A 38 8.98 -6.17 -5.35
C PHE A 38 7.49 -6.26 -5.72
N GLU A 39 7.12 -7.18 -6.62
CA GLU A 39 5.71 -7.46 -6.94
C GLU A 39 4.94 -7.92 -5.70
N GLN A 40 5.52 -8.83 -4.92
CA GLN A 40 4.93 -9.33 -3.68
C GLN A 40 4.77 -8.21 -2.64
N ALA A 41 5.80 -7.38 -2.43
CA ALA A 41 5.72 -6.26 -1.50
C ALA A 41 4.68 -5.21 -1.94
N ALA A 42 4.55 -4.93 -3.24
CA ALA A 42 3.49 -4.06 -3.75
C ALA A 42 2.10 -4.64 -3.48
N HIS A 43 1.93 -5.96 -3.67
CA HIS A 43 0.67 -6.64 -3.38
C HIS A 43 0.28 -6.55 -1.90
N GLU A 44 1.22 -6.77 -0.98
CA GLU A 44 0.98 -6.66 0.47
C GLU A 44 0.56 -5.25 0.89
N LEU A 45 1.13 -4.20 0.26
CA LEU A 45 0.71 -2.82 0.48
C LEU A 45 -0.71 -2.56 -0.05
N GLU A 46 -1.08 -3.14 -1.18
CA GLU A 46 -2.44 -3.05 -1.72
C GLU A 46 -3.46 -3.75 -0.80
N GLU A 47 -3.12 -4.91 -0.25
CA GLU A 47 -3.93 -5.59 0.76
C GLU A 47 -4.03 -4.77 2.05
N CYS A 48 -2.94 -4.13 2.48
CA CYS A 48 -2.94 -3.21 3.62
C CYS A 48 -3.93 -2.06 3.39
N VAL A 49 -3.91 -1.45 2.20
CA VAL A 49 -4.86 -0.39 1.81
C VAL A 49 -6.31 -0.89 1.88
N GLN A 50 -6.59 -2.10 1.38
CA GLN A 50 -7.95 -2.68 1.46
C GLN A 50 -8.39 -2.86 2.92
N LYS A 51 -7.53 -3.43 3.77
CA LYS A 51 -7.81 -3.62 5.20
C LYS A 51 -8.05 -2.29 5.91
N CYS A 52 -7.23 -1.28 5.63
CA CYS A 52 -7.39 0.07 6.18
C CYS A 52 -8.71 0.73 5.73
N ARG A 53 -9.11 0.59 4.46
CA ARG A 53 -10.38 1.11 3.95
C ARG A 53 -11.59 0.46 4.63
N ILE A 54 -11.54 -0.86 4.84
CA ILE A 54 -12.59 -1.59 5.57
C ILE A 54 -12.71 -1.05 7.00
N ALA A 55 -11.59 -0.94 7.72
CA ALA A 55 -11.57 -0.42 9.08
C ALA A 55 -12.03 1.04 9.15
N LEU A 56 -11.63 1.89 8.19
CA LEU A 56 -12.05 3.29 8.11
C LEU A 56 -13.57 3.40 7.94
N ASN A 57 -14.17 2.55 7.10
CA ASN A 57 -15.61 2.52 6.90
C ASN A 57 -16.36 2.09 8.17
N GLN A 58 -15.78 1.21 8.99
CA GLN A 58 -16.35 0.81 10.28
C GLN A 58 -16.28 1.92 11.34
N LEU A 59 -15.34 2.87 11.23
CA LEU A 59 -15.27 4.04 12.12
C LEU A 59 -16.37 5.08 11.84
N ILE A 60 -16.99 5.02 10.66
CA ILE A 60 -18.03 5.96 10.21
C ILE A 60 -19.44 5.33 10.41
N GLY A 61 -19.51 4.01 10.60
CA GLY A 61 -20.74 3.24 10.78
C GLY A 61 -21.26 3.21 12.22
#